data_AF-A0A644WI85-F1
#
_entry.id   AF-A0A644WI85-F1
#
_cell.length_a   1.000
_cell.length_b   1.000
_cell.length_c   1.000
_cell.angle_alpha   90.00
_cell.angle_beta   90.00
_cell.angle_gamma   90.00
#
_symmetry.space_group_name_H-M   'P 1'
#
loop_
_entity.id
_entity.type
_entity.pdbx_description
1 polymer ?
#
loop_
_entity_poly.entity_id
_entity_poly.type
_entity_poly.pdbx_seq_one_letter_code
_entity_poly.pdbx_strand_id
1 'polypeptide(L)'
;MDCCSAGDAEYLLRFENPLRLVSDQWLAEQNVSHSDELGHALWNITDKGLGEGEYAMLKPAQDGQETAGPVTVREFLEQHPGSCFDMMTPGGFVCLTPEKAALLLSGQSVKGHPGEIEYAMEIPAEELLNQEVLNAGFCDRSWHILSDDVHDMEQQTTDSPDQGVRLC
;
A
#
# COMPACT_ATOMS: atom_id res chain seq x y z
N MET A 1 43.11 -0.84 -14.45
CA MET A 1 43.46 -0.32 -13.12
C MET A 1 43.26 -1.48 -12.17
N ASP A 2 44.35 -2.05 -11.66
CA ASP A 2 44.28 -3.06 -10.59
C ASP A 2 44.10 -2.32 -9.26
N CYS A 3 42.84 -2.12 -8.87
CA CYS A 3 42.47 -1.28 -7.72
C CYS A 3 42.78 -1.96 -6.36
N CYS A 4 43.11 -3.25 -6.36
CA CYS A 4 43.41 -4.02 -5.17
C CYS A 4 44.65 -4.88 -5.41
N SER A 5 45.73 -4.59 -4.70
CA SER A 5 46.92 -5.43 -4.69
C SER A 5 46.71 -6.64 -3.76
N ALA A 6 47.52 -7.68 -3.93
CA ALA A 6 47.50 -8.84 -3.04
C ALA A 6 47.71 -8.45 -1.55
N GLY A 7 48.49 -7.39 -1.29
CA GLY A 7 48.73 -6.88 0.06
C GLY A 7 47.51 -6.22 0.69
N ASP A 8 46.63 -5.59 -0.10
CA ASP A 8 45.40 -4.98 0.38
C ASP A 8 44.40 -6.05 0.81
N ALA A 9 44.29 -7.13 0.03
CA ALA A 9 43.47 -8.29 0.38
C ALA A 9 43.95 -8.96 1.67
N GLU A 10 45.27 -9.19 1.83
CA GLU A 10 45.83 -9.74 3.08
C GLU A 10 45.59 -8.84 4.29
N TYR A 11 45.56 -7.52 4.10
CA TYR A 11 45.26 -6.58 5.17
C TYR A 11 43.78 -6.65 5.60
N LEU A 12 42.87 -6.69 4.63
CA LEU A 12 41.44 -6.78 4.88
C LEU A 12 41.05 -8.08 5.58
N LEU A 13 41.68 -9.21 5.24
CA LEU A 13 41.41 -10.50 5.87
C LEU A 13 41.73 -10.57 7.38
N ARG A 14 42.35 -9.54 7.95
CA ARG A 14 42.55 -9.41 9.41
C ARG A 14 41.29 -9.03 10.18
N PHE A 15 40.26 -8.56 9.48
CA PHE A 15 39.00 -8.12 10.07
C PHE A 15 37.93 -9.21 9.94
N GLU A 16 37.02 -9.28 10.90
CA GLU A 16 35.92 -10.25 10.91
C GLU A 16 34.92 -10.03 9.76
N ASN A 17 34.73 -8.78 9.34
CA ASN A 17 33.88 -8.41 8.21
C ASN A 17 34.55 -7.34 7.34
N PRO A 18 35.50 -7.73 6.46
CA PRO A 18 36.26 -6.79 5.66
C PRO A 18 35.42 -6.02 4.64
N LEU A 19 34.38 -6.64 4.08
CA LEU A 19 33.53 -6.00 3.08
C LEU A 19 32.68 -4.88 3.71
N ARG A 20 32.19 -5.09 4.93
CA ARG A 20 31.49 -4.04 5.67
C ARG A 20 32.40 -2.88 6.06
N LEU A 21 33.63 -3.18 6.46
CA LEU A 21 34.64 -2.15 6.73
C LEU A 21 34.88 -1.27 5.49
N VAL A 22 35.06 -1.90 4.32
CA VAL A 22 35.27 -1.18 3.05
C VAL A 22 34.03 -0.39 2.66
N SER A 23 32.82 -0.94 2.82
CA SER A 23 31.59 -0.20 2.50
C SER A 23 31.40 1.02 3.39
N ASP A 24 31.62 0.88 4.70
CA ASP A 24 31.47 1.98 5.65
C ASP A 24 32.49 3.09 5.39
N GLN A 25 33.73 2.72 5.10
CA GLN A 25 34.78 3.67 4.72
C GLN A 25 34.48 4.38 3.39
N TRP A 26 34.04 3.63 2.37
CA TRP A 26 33.68 4.19 1.08
C TRP A 26 32.52 5.18 1.20
N LEU A 27 31.48 4.83 1.97
CA LEU A 27 30.34 5.70 2.26
C LEU A 27 30.74 6.98 3.00
N ALA A 28 31.68 6.88 3.95
CA ALA A 28 32.19 8.05 4.68
C ALA A 28 32.99 9.03 3.78
N GLU A 29 33.61 8.52 2.71
CA GLU A 29 34.33 9.32 1.72
C GLU A 29 33.41 9.96 0.67
N GLN A 30 32.18 9.45 0.49
CA GLN A 30 31.21 10.05 -0.41
C GLN A 30 30.56 11.27 0.25
N ASN A 31 30.96 12.48 -0.17
CA ASN A 31 30.35 13.74 0.28
C ASN A 31 29.33 14.34 -0.70
N VAL A 32 29.04 13.64 -1.80
CA VAL A 32 28.07 14.05 -2.82
C VAL A 32 26.92 13.05 -2.94
N SER A 33 25.76 13.56 -3.34
CA SER A 33 24.61 12.72 -3.66
C SER A 33 24.85 12.02 -4.99
N HIS A 34 24.70 10.69 -5.01
CA HIS A 34 24.75 9.86 -6.22
C HIS A 34 23.35 9.44 -6.69
N SER A 35 22.34 10.26 -6.38
CA SER A 35 20.94 9.95 -6.66
C SER A 35 20.66 9.82 -8.15
N ASP A 36 21.37 10.58 -8.98
CA ASP A 36 21.19 10.58 -10.44
C ASP A 36 21.81 9.32 -11.06
N GLU A 37 23.04 8.96 -10.67
CA GLU A 37 23.72 7.74 -11.11
C GLU A 37 22.98 6.49 -10.64
N LEU A 38 22.49 6.47 -9.40
CA LEU A 38 21.65 5.40 -8.89
C LEU A 38 20.33 5.32 -9.66
N GLY A 39 19.70 6.46 -9.96
CA GLY A 39 18.51 6.53 -10.80
C GLY A 39 18.73 5.92 -12.18
N HIS A 40 19.85 6.26 -12.83
CA HIS A 40 20.25 5.68 -14.12
C HIS A 40 20.54 4.17 -14.04
N ALA A 41 21.17 3.71 -12.97
CA ALA A 41 21.41 2.28 -12.76
C ALA A 41 20.09 1.52 -12.60
N LEU A 42 19.17 2.03 -11.77
CA LEU A 42 17.84 1.45 -11.57
C LEU A 42 17.03 1.45 -12.87
N TRP A 43 17.06 2.54 -13.63
CA TRP A 43 16.39 2.61 -14.93
C TRP A 43 16.93 1.56 -15.91
N ASN A 44 18.25 1.35 -15.97
CA ASN A 44 18.81 0.28 -16.82
C ASN A 44 18.41 -1.12 -16.34
N ILE A 45 18.35 -1.36 -15.03
CA ILE A 45 17.94 -2.65 -14.47
C ILE A 45 16.49 -2.97 -14.87
N THR A 46 15.58 -2.01 -14.75
CA THR A 46 14.16 -2.23 -15.01
C THR A 46 13.79 -2.17 -16.49
N ASP A 47 14.38 -1.24 -17.26
CA ASP A 47 14.08 -1.09 -18.69
C ASP A 47 14.66 -2.21 -19.54
N LYS A 48 15.86 -2.70 -19.19
CA LYS A 48 16.58 -3.73 -19.95
C LYS A 48 16.54 -5.11 -19.30
N GLY A 49 15.86 -5.27 -18.17
CA GLY A 49 15.80 -6.53 -17.41
C GLY A 49 17.18 -7.02 -16.96
N LEU A 50 18.11 -6.12 -16.62
CA LEU A 50 19.47 -6.51 -16.25
C LEU A 50 19.45 -7.33 -14.96
N GLY A 51 19.90 -8.58 -15.07
CA GLY A 51 19.96 -9.52 -13.96
C GLY A 51 18.77 -10.49 -13.89
N GLU A 52 17.76 -10.34 -14.75
CA GLU A 52 16.70 -11.35 -14.88
C GLU A 52 17.29 -12.68 -15.38
N GLY A 53 17.11 -13.75 -14.61
CA GLY A 53 17.65 -15.08 -14.91
C GLY A 53 19.12 -15.28 -14.51
N GLU A 54 19.90 -14.21 -14.33
CA GLU A 54 21.27 -14.28 -13.77
C GLU A 54 21.28 -14.21 -12.24
N TYR A 55 20.41 -13.39 -11.67
CA TYR A 55 20.21 -13.27 -10.24
C TYR A 55 18.91 -13.97 -9.86
N ALA A 56 18.93 -14.62 -8.69
CA ALA A 56 17.74 -15.23 -8.13
C ALA A 56 16.72 -14.11 -7.83
N MET A 57 15.82 -13.90 -8.79
CA MET A 57 14.64 -13.09 -8.54
C MET A 57 13.87 -13.79 -7.44
N LEU A 58 13.43 -13.02 -6.44
CA LEU A 58 12.30 -13.48 -5.66
C LEU A 58 11.24 -13.88 -6.67
N LYS A 59 10.68 -15.08 -6.51
CA LYS A 59 9.37 -15.33 -7.11
C LYS A 59 8.56 -14.11 -6.74
N PRO A 60 7.83 -13.49 -7.69
CA PRO A 60 6.96 -12.38 -7.33
C PRO A 60 6.33 -12.81 -6.02
N ALA A 61 6.46 -11.95 -5.00
CA ALA A 61 5.64 -12.14 -3.84
C ALA A 61 4.28 -12.49 -4.43
N GLN A 62 3.70 -13.61 -4.01
CA GLN A 62 2.28 -13.72 -4.19
C GLN A 62 1.74 -12.63 -3.25
N ASP A 63 1.84 -11.37 -3.69
CA ASP A 63 1.08 -10.25 -3.24
C ASP A 63 -0.33 -10.78 -3.31
N GLY A 64 -0.94 -10.80 -2.13
CA GLY A 64 -1.80 -11.87 -1.67
C GLY A 64 -2.79 -12.36 -2.73
N GLN A 65 -2.81 -13.68 -2.91
CA GLN A 65 -4.04 -14.40 -3.21
C GLN A 65 -4.96 -13.73 -4.24
N GLU A 66 -4.60 -13.85 -5.52
CA GLU A 66 -5.62 -14.06 -6.55
C GLU A 66 -6.36 -15.37 -6.23
N THR A 67 -7.32 -15.32 -5.31
CA THR A 67 -8.44 -16.28 -5.09
C THR A 67 -9.33 -15.79 -3.94
N ALA A 68 -9.95 -14.64 -4.12
CA ALA A 68 -11.29 -14.30 -3.63
C ALA A 68 -11.75 -13.11 -4.48
N GLY A 69 -13.05 -12.88 -4.61
CA GLY A 69 -13.54 -11.67 -5.27
C GLY A 69 -13.11 -10.39 -4.54
N PRO A 70 -13.64 -9.22 -4.93
CA PRO A 70 -13.53 -8.00 -4.11
C PRO A 70 -13.78 -8.32 -2.63
N VAL A 71 -12.82 -7.98 -1.76
CA VAL A 71 -12.92 -8.22 -0.31
C VAL A 71 -13.61 -7.02 0.32
N THR A 72 -14.69 -7.28 1.04
CA THR A 72 -15.41 -6.23 1.77
C THR A 72 -14.69 -5.85 3.06
N VAL A 73 -14.95 -4.65 3.56
CA VAL A 73 -14.47 -4.19 4.88
C VAL A 73 -14.89 -5.19 5.97
N ARG A 74 -16.10 -5.74 5.90
CA ARG A 74 -16.56 -6.80 6.82
C ARG A 74 -15.60 -7.97 6.88
N GLU A 75 -15.34 -8.58 5.73
CA GLU A 75 -14.48 -9.76 5.62
C GLU A 75 -13.06 -9.44 6.08
N PHE A 76 -12.56 -8.25 5.77
CA PHE A 76 -11.24 -7.81 6.19
C PHE A 76 -11.12 -7.68 7.71
N LEU A 77 -12.13 -7.09 8.37
CA LEU A 77 -12.16 -6.96 9.84
C LEU A 77 -12.25 -8.33 10.53
N GLU A 78 -13.06 -9.25 10.00
CA GLU A 78 -13.23 -10.60 10.54
C GLU A 78 -11.93 -11.43 10.43
N GLN A 79 -11.13 -11.21 9.39
CA GLN A 79 -9.83 -11.86 9.20
C GLN A 79 -8.73 -11.32 10.14
N HIS A 80 -8.90 -10.10 10.68
CA HIS A 80 -7.89 -9.41 11.48
C HIS A 80 -8.40 -9.02 12.89
N PRO A 81 -8.92 -9.97 13.69
CA PRO A 81 -9.47 -9.66 15.00
C PRO A 81 -8.39 -9.10 15.93
N GLY A 82 -8.74 -8.10 16.74
CA GLY A 82 -7.80 -7.49 17.68
C GLY A 82 -6.88 -6.41 17.10
N SER A 83 -7.01 -6.10 15.81
CA SER A 83 -6.22 -5.04 15.15
C SER A 83 -6.87 -3.66 15.29
N CYS A 84 -6.05 -2.61 15.13
CA CYS A 84 -6.52 -1.24 14.88
C CYS A 84 -6.59 -0.98 13.37
N PHE A 85 -7.52 -0.13 12.95
CA PHE A 85 -7.73 0.22 11.54
C PHE A 85 -7.89 1.73 11.39
N ASP A 86 -7.14 2.30 10.47
CA ASP A 86 -7.23 3.69 10.03
C ASP A 86 -7.68 3.68 8.58
N MET A 87 -8.91 4.13 8.33
CA MET A 87 -9.58 3.95 7.04
C MET A 87 -9.82 5.30 6.36
N MET A 88 -9.48 5.39 5.08
CA MET A 88 -9.98 6.41 4.17
C MET A 88 -11.19 5.83 3.44
N THR A 89 -12.37 6.35 3.75
CA THR A 89 -13.66 5.95 3.17
C THR A 89 -14.26 7.14 2.39
N PRO A 90 -15.23 6.92 1.49
CA PRO A 90 -15.98 8.03 0.87
C PRO A 90 -16.66 8.94 1.90
N GLY A 91 -17.11 8.38 3.03
CA GLY A 91 -17.68 9.10 4.17
C GLY A 91 -16.67 9.84 5.05
N GLY A 92 -15.38 9.80 4.70
CA GLY A 92 -14.28 10.44 5.41
C GLY A 92 -13.37 9.46 6.12
N PHE A 93 -12.52 9.99 7.01
CA PHE A 93 -11.55 9.22 7.77
C PHE A 93 -12.20 8.56 8.98
N VAL A 94 -11.96 7.25 9.16
CA VAL A 94 -12.53 6.44 10.24
C VAL A 94 -11.40 5.71 10.99
N CYS A 95 -11.32 5.92 12.31
CA CYS A 95 -10.42 5.16 13.19
C CYS A 95 -11.19 4.12 14.01
N LEU A 96 -10.85 2.85 13.82
CA LEU A 96 -11.41 1.72 14.54
C LEU A 96 -10.34 1.13 15.48
N THR A 97 -10.62 1.17 16.78
CA THR A 97 -9.96 0.30 17.75
C THR A 97 -10.57 -1.11 17.65
N PRO A 98 -9.95 -2.15 18.23
CA PRO A 98 -10.50 -3.50 18.21
C PRO A 98 -11.95 -3.57 18.74
N GLU A 99 -12.26 -2.80 19.77
CA GLU A 99 -13.60 -2.73 20.37
C GLU A 99 -14.59 -2.06 19.42
N LYS A 100 -14.19 -0.97 18.75
CA LYS A 100 -15.03 -0.30 17.76
C LYS A 100 -15.29 -1.18 16.53
N ALA A 101 -14.28 -1.92 16.07
CA ALA A 101 -14.43 -2.87 14.99
C ALA A 101 -15.43 -3.98 15.36
N ALA A 102 -15.37 -4.51 16.59
CA ALA A 102 -16.34 -5.49 17.07
C ALA A 102 -17.76 -4.91 17.17
N LEU A 103 -17.92 -3.67 17.64
CA LEU A 103 -19.22 -2.99 17.67
C LEU A 103 -19.76 -2.75 16.26
N LEU A 104 -18.91 -2.32 15.33
CA LEU A 104 -19.26 -2.14 13.93
C LEU A 104 -19.77 -3.45 13.33
N LEU A 105 -19.04 -4.56 13.50
CA LEU A 105 -19.45 -5.90 13.06
C LEU A 105 -20.78 -6.37 13.67
N SER A 106 -21.13 -5.88 14.86
CA SER A 106 -22.41 -6.12 15.52
C SER A 106 -23.56 -5.21 15.04
N GLY A 107 -23.29 -4.30 14.10
CA GLY A 107 -24.28 -3.41 13.49
C GLY A 107 -24.33 -1.99 14.06
N GLN A 108 -23.35 -1.57 14.87
CA GLN A 108 -23.30 -0.20 15.40
C GLN A 108 -22.66 0.76 14.40
N SER A 109 -23.28 1.93 14.18
CA SER A 109 -22.69 3.01 13.38
C SER A 109 -21.38 3.52 13.97
N VAL A 110 -20.54 4.08 13.10
CA VAL A 110 -19.27 4.70 13.48
C VAL A 110 -19.19 6.11 12.93
N LYS A 111 -18.28 6.92 13.46
CA LYS A 111 -18.06 8.29 12.99
C LYS A 111 -16.93 8.37 11.98
N GLY A 112 -17.22 8.94 10.82
CA GLY A 112 -16.21 9.36 9.84
C GLY A 112 -16.09 10.87 9.78
N HIS A 113 -14.88 11.40 9.60
CA HIS A 113 -14.65 12.85 9.54
C HIS A 113 -13.84 13.28 8.31
N PRO A 114 -14.13 14.43 7.68
CA PRO A 114 -13.44 14.90 6.47
C PRO A 114 -12.07 15.55 6.76
N GLY A 115 -11.42 15.20 7.87
CA GLY A 115 -10.17 15.81 8.35
C GLY A 115 -10.29 16.54 9.69
N GLU A 116 -11.45 17.12 9.98
CA GLU A 116 -11.74 17.82 11.25
C GLU A 116 -12.84 17.09 12.04
N ILE A 117 -12.54 16.71 13.29
CA ILE A 117 -13.41 15.84 14.11
C ILE A 117 -14.76 16.48 14.46
N GLU A 118 -14.85 17.81 14.45
CA GLU A 118 -16.08 18.55 14.74
C GLU A 118 -17.17 18.35 13.67
N TYR A 119 -16.76 17.98 12.45
CA TYR A 119 -17.66 17.68 11.33
C TYR A 119 -17.88 16.17 11.14
N ALA A 120 -17.61 15.37 12.17
CA ALA A 120 -17.80 13.93 12.09
C ALA A 120 -19.27 13.57 11.84
N MET A 121 -19.51 12.78 10.80
CA MET A 121 -20.82 12.25 10.44
C MET A 121 -20.94 10.79 10.86
N GLU A 122 -22.16 10.36 11.19
CA GLU A 122 -22.46 8.94 11.45
C GLU A 122 -22.51 8.18 10.13
N ILE A 123 -21.71 7.12 10.03
CA ILE A 123 -21.69 6.16 8.94
C ILE A 123 -22.37 4.87 9.47
N PRO A 124 -23.52 4.48 8.91
CA PRO A 124 -24.17 3.21 9.23
C PRO A 124 -23.24 2.02 9.11
N ALA A 125 -23.40 1.03 9.98
CA ALA A 125 -22.53 -0.15 9.98
C ALA A 125 -22.55 -0.88 8.64
N GLU A 126 -23.73 -1.08 8.05
CA GLU A 126 -23.86 -1.76 6.76
C GLU A 126 -23.26 -0.96 5.61
N GLU A 127 -23.31 0.37 5.66
CA GLU A 127 -22.68 1.24 4.66
C GLU A 127 -21.16 1.01 4.65
N LEU A 128 -20.51 1.11 5.81
CA LEU A 128 -19.06 0.91 5.90
C LEU A 128 -18.64 -0.55 5.65
N LEU A 129 -19.37 -1.52 6.21
CA LEU A 129 -19.02 -2.93 6.14
C LEU A 129 -19.14 -3.52 4.73
N ASN A 130 -20.01 -2.95 3.89
CA ASN A 130 -20.20 -3.40 2.51
C ASN A 130 -19.24 -2.75 1.52
N GLN A 131 -18.45 -1.75 1.92
CA GLN A 131 -17.43 -1.16 1.06
C GLN A 131 -16.37 -2.18 0.66
N GLU A 132 -15.82 -2.01 -0.53
CA GLU A 132 -14.71 -2.81 -1.04
C GLU A 132 -13.38 -2.24 -0.53
N VAL A 133 -12.47 -3.12 -0.11
CA VAL A 133 -11.10 -2.74 0.25
C VAL A 133 -10.27 -2.63 -1.02
N LEU A 134 -9.94 -1.40 -1.41
CA LEU A 134 -9.11 -1.10 -2.58
C LEU A 134 -7.61 -1.31 -2.29
N ASN A 135 -7.17 -0.97 -1.08
CA ASN A 135 -5.80 -1.12 -0.64
C ASN A 135 -5.72 -1.28 0.88
N ALA A 136 -4.81 -2.13 1.35
CA ALA A 136 -4.53 -2.31 2.77
C ALA A 136 -3.03 -2.49 3.01
N GLY A 137 -2.46 -1.65 3.87
CA GLY A 137 -1.07 -1.76 4.31
C GLY A 137 -0.98 -1.84 5.82
N PHE A 138 -0.08 -2.69 6.35
CA PHE A 138 0.15 -2.79 7.79
C PHE A 138 1.42 -2.04 8.19
N CYS A 139 1.28 -0.99 9.02
CA CYS A 139 2.41 -0.31 9.64
C CYS A 139 2.03 0.24 11.03
N ASP A 140 3.03 0.45 11.89
CA ASP A 140 2.84 1.00 13.24
C ASP A 140 1.78 0.32 14.14
N ARG A 141 1.51 -0.97 13.86
CA ARG A 141 0.49 -1.82 14.54
C ARG A 141 -0.96 -1.48 14.18
N SER A 142 -1.17 -0.77 13.08
CA SER A 142 -2.48 -0.50 12.50
C SER A 142 -2.52 -0.94 11.03
N TRP A 143 -3.70 -1.31 10.57
CA TRP A 143 -4.00 -1.42 9.16
C TRP A 143 -4.43 -0.05 8.63
N HIS A 144 -3.77 0.42 7.58
CA HIS A 144 -4.17 1.59 6.81
C HIS A 144 -4.93 1.13 5.57
N ILE A 145 -6.21 1.45 5.51
CA ILE A 145 -7.13 0.93 4.51
C ILE A 145 -7.65 2.08 3.65
N LEU A 146 -7.68 1.86 2.34
CA LEU A 146 -8.47 2.65 1.42
C LEU A 146 -9.66 1.79 0.98
N SER A 147 -10.88 2.29 1.20
CA SER A 147 -12.11 1.62 0.78
C SER A 147 -12.97 2.54 -0.06
N ASP A 148 -13.86 1.95 -0.85
CA ASP A 148 -14.82 2.66 -1.69
C ASP A 148 -16.14 1.90 -1.77
N ASP A 149 -17.20 2.58 -2.17
CA ASP A 149 -18.50 1.97 -2.39
C ASP A 149 -18.42 0.98 -3.56
N VAL A 150 -19.12 -0.15 -3.44
CA VAL A 150 -19.23 -1.14 -4.52
C VAL A 150 -19.94 -0.47 -5.69
N HIS A 151 -19.21 -0.25 -6.79
CA HIS A 151 -19.80 0.29 -8.00
C HIS A 151 -20.54 -0.81 -8.74
N ASP A 152 -21.84 -0.95 -8.50
CA ASP A 152 -22.70 -1.62 -9.46
C ASP A 152 -22.70 -0.78 -10.75
N MET A 153 -22.09 -1.31 -11.81
CA MET A 153 -22.25 -0.81 -13.18
C MET A 153 -23.68 -1.04 -13.70
N GLU A 154 -24.72 -0.65 -12.96
CA GLU A 154 -26.11 -0.64 -13.39
C GLU A 154 -26.85 0.57 -12.80
N GLN A 155 -26.59 1.76 -13.35
CA GLN A 155 -27.55 2.88 -13.31
C GLN A 155 -27.27 3.99 -14.35
N GLN A 156 -26.85 3.61 -15.56
CA GLN A 156 -26.95 4.46 -16.77
C GLN A 156 -27.87 3.82 -17.82
N THR A 157 -29.13 3.62 -17.44
CA THR A 157 -30.25 3.85 -18.37
C THR A 157 -31.14 4.90 -17.73
N THR A 158 -30.72 6.15 -17.84
CA THR A 158 -31.64 7.29 -17.74
C THR A 158 -32.66 7.14 -18.86
N ASP A 159 -33.83 6.60 -18.50
CA ASP A 159 -35.08 6.74 -19.23
C ASP A 159 -35.27 8.23 -19.53
N SER A 160 -34.99 8.63 -20.78
CA SER A 160 -35.26 9.97 -21.26
C SER A 160 -36.70 9.99 -21.76
N PRO A 161 -37.62 10.72 -21.11
CA PRO A 161 -38.96 10.89 -21.66
C PRO A 161 -38.87 11.75 -22.93
N ASP A 162 -39.27 11.13 -24.04
CA ASP A 162 -39.56 11.74 -25.33
C ASP A 162 -40.38 13.03 -25.14
N GLN A 163 -39.77 14.18 -25.45
CA GLN A 163 -40.49 15.40 -25.74
C GLN A 163 -40.36 15.71 -27.23
N GLY A 164 -41.23 15.08 -28.02
CA GLY A 164 -41.48 15.47 -29.40
C GLY A 164 -41.94 16.93 -29.50
N VAL A 165 -41.03 17.82 -29.91
CA VAL A 165 -41.38 19.17 -30.32
C VAL A 165 -41.83 19.13 -31.79
N ARG A 166 -43.14 19.21 -32.04
CA ARG A 166 -43.68 19.52 -33.38
C ARG A 166 -43.38 20.99 -33.68
N LEU A 167 -42.56 21.26 -34.71
CA LEU A 167 -42.52 22.56 -35.35
C LEU A 167 -43.83 22.77 -36.13
N CYS A 168 -44.54 23.85 -35.82
CA CYS A 168 -45.63 24.39 -36.63
C CYS A 168 -45.08 25.36 -37.67
#